data_AF-A0A2J7PCZ9-F1
#
_entry.id   AF-A0A2J7PCZ9-F1
#
_cell.length_a   1.000
_cell.length_b   1.000
_cell.length_c   1.000
_cell.angle_alpha   90.00
_cell.angle_beta   90.00
_cell.angle_gamma   90.00
#
_symmetry.space_group_name_H-M   'P 1'
#
loop_
_entity.id
_entity.type
_entity.pdbx_description
1 polymer ?
#
loop_
_entity_poly.entity_id
_entity_poly.type
_entity_poly.pdbx_seq_one_letter_code
_entity_poly.pdbx_strand_id
1 'polypeptide(L)'
;MWRLSQRGEVQEGYPVPFQQLFWKLPKYIIKIDAAYQRETDGSIVLFTGKTFWVYNGDNFIEGSPRPLTDYGLPPHLDKIDAVMVWSKNSKTFLYR
;
A
#
# COMPACT_ATOMS: atom_id res chain seq x y z
N MET A 1 1.40 -3.72 -12.59
CA MET A 1 2.40 -4.15 -11.59
C MET A 1 3.40 -5.03 -12.30
N TRP A 2 4.69 -4.67 -12.23
CA TRP A 2 5.77 -5.58 -12.58
C TRP A 2 6.28 -6.18 -11.28
N ARG A 3 6.69 -7.45 -11.33
CA ARG A 3 7.38 -8.11 -10.24
C ARG A 3 8.67 -8.66 -10.79
N LEU A 4 9.75 -8.51 -10.04
CA LEU A 4 11.05 -9.04 -10.41
C LEU A 4 11.33 -10.28 -9.57
N SER A 5 11.80 -11.37 -10.19
CA SER A 5 12.28 -12.56 -9.48
C SER A 5 13.68 -12.33 -8.91
N GLN A 6 14.51 -11.63 -9.68
CA GLN A 6 15.85 -11.18 -9.32
C GLN A 6 16.12 -9.80 -9.94
N ARG A 7 17.28 -9.20 -9.63
CA ARG A 7 17.63 -7.89 -10.13
C ARG A 7 17.67 -7.88 -11.67
N GLY A 8 16.75 -7.12 -12.27
CA GLY A 8 16.66 -6.96 -13.73
C GLY A 8 15.87 -8.05 -14.45
N GLU A 9 15.36 -9.06 -13.75
CA GLU A 9 14.59 -10.14 -14.34
C GLU A 9 13.11 -10.04 -13.95
N VAL A 10 12.24 -9.80 -14.93
CA VAL A 10 10.79 -9.79 -14.71
C VAL A 10 10.32 -11.23 -14.49
N GLN A 11 9.59 -11.44 -13.40
CA GLN A 11 9.01 -12.74 -13.08
C GLN A 11 8.01 -13.15 -14.17
N GLU A 12 8.06 -14.43 -14.58
CA GLU A 12 7.10 -15.00 -15.51
C GLU A 12 5.63 -14.77 -15.04
N GLY A 13 4.76 -14.42 -15.99
CA GLY A 13 3.36 -14.06 -15.71
C GLY A 13 3.12 -12.60 -15.33
N TYR A 14 4.15 -11.75 -15.25
CA TYR A 14 4.04 -10.30 -15.07
C TYR A 14 4.41 -9.54 -16.37
N PRO A 15 3.88 -8.32 -16.59
CA PRO A 15 3.06 -7.52 -15.67
C PRO A 15 1.61 -7.98 -15.57
N VAL A 16 1.01 -7.72 -14.41
CA VAL A 16 -0.43 -7.89 -14.17
C VAL A 16 -1.07 -6.58 -13.69
N PRO A 17 -2.38 -6.36 -13.92
CA PRO A 17 -3.12 -5.30 -13.24
C PRO A 17 -3.00 -5.43 -11.72
N PHE A 18 -2.82 -4.32 -10.99
CA PHE A 18 -2.73 -4.42 -9.52
C PHE A 18 -4.04 -4.91 -8.91
N GLN A 19 -5.17 -4.70 -9.59
CA GLN A 19 -6.49 -5.21 -9.23
C GLN A 19 -6.53 -6.75 -9.21
N GLN A 20 -5.62 -7.44 -9.91
CA GLN A 20 -5.52 -8.89 -9.80
C GLN A 20 -4.88 -9.32 -8.47
N LEU A 21 -3.94 -8.51 -7.94
CA LEU A 21 -3.25 -8.78 -6.68
C LEU A 21 -4.09 -8.35 -5.47
N PHE A 22 -4.84 -7.27 -5.63
CA PHE A 22 -5.73 -6.71 -4.61
C PHE A 22 -7.17 -6.77 -5.09
N TRP A 23 -7.66 -7.97 -5.38
CA TRP A 23 -8.95 -8.23 -6.05
C TRP A 23 -10.19 -7.78 -5.29
N LYS A 24 -10.07 -7.54 -3.98
CA LYS A 24 -11.13 -6.93 -3.16
C LYS A 24 -11.16 -5.40 -3.25
N LEU A 25 -10.18 -4.75 -3.90
CA LEU A 25 -10.21 -3.29 -4.02
C LEU A 25 -11.42 -2.89 -4.85
N PRO A 26 -12.15 -1.83 -4.46
CA PRO A 26 -13.21 -1.31 -5.29
C PRO A 26 -12.67 -0.89 -6.67
N LYS A 27 -13.41 -1.23 -7.73
CA LYS A 27 -12.97 -0.99 -9.12
C LYS A 27 -12.75 0.49 -9.48
N TYR A 28 -13.33 1.41 -8.72
CA TYR A 28 -13.11 2.85 -8.89
C TYR A 28 -11.71 3.29 -8.42
N ILE A 29 -11.03 2.47 -7.62
CA ILE A 29 -9.61 2.67 -7.29
C ILE A 29 -8.79 2.25 -8.50
N ILE A 30 -8.34 3.23 -9.27
CA ILE A 30 -7.54 3.04 -10.48
C ILE A 30 -6.05 3.33 -10.27
N LYS A 31 -5.67 3.83 -9.10
CA LYS A 31 -4.31 4.23 -8.74
C LYS A 31 -4.04 3.94 -7.26
N ILE A 32 -2.82 3.50 -6.95
CA ILE A 32 -2.25 3.45 -5.61
C ILE A 32 -1.17 4.53 -5.55
N ASP A 33 -1.22 5.41 -4.54
CA ASP A 33 -0.26 6.50 -4.41
C ASP A 33 1.03 6.03 -3.72
N ALA A 34 0.90 5.22 -2.68
CA ALA A 34 2.03 4.64 -1.96
C ALA A 34 1.64 3.29 -1.33
N ALA A 35 2.60 2.41 -1.08
CA ALA A 35 2.35 1.12 -0.42
C ALA A 35 3.58 0.66 0.36
N TYR A 36 3.36 -0.02 1.49
CA TYR A 36 4.42 -0.71 2.23
C TYR A 36 3.90 -1.97 2.91
N GLN A 37 4.83 -2.85 3.31
CA GLN A 37 4.53 -4.01 4.13
C GLN A 37 4.78 -3.68 5.60
N ARG A 38 3.77 -3.87 6.44
CA ARG A 38 3.86 -3.68 7.89
C ARG A 38 4.63 -4.84 8.50
N GLU A 39 5.73 -4.54 9.22
CA GLU A 39 6.63 -5.56 9.76
C GLU A 39 5.98 -6.45 10.84
N THR A 40 4.96 -5.95 11.54
CA THR A 40 4.35 -6.65 12.69
C THR A 40 3.54 -7.88 12.32
N ASP A 41 2.84 -7.84 11.18
CA ASP A 41 1.87 -8.86 10.76
C ASP A 41 2.01 -9.23 9.27
N GLY A 42 2.92 -8.59 8.56
CA GLY A 42 3.13 -8.80 7.13
C GLY A 42 2.04 -8.21 6.23
N SER A 43 1.06 -7.49 6.80
CA SER A 43 -0.02 -6.87 6.03
C SER A 43 0.52 -5.79 5.10
N ILE A 44 -0.07 -5.66 3.92
CA ILE A 44 0.24 -4.60 2.96
C ILE A 44 -0.69 -3.43 3.24
N VAL A 45 -0.12 -2.25 3.49
CA VAL A 45 -0.88 -1.00 3.62
C VAL A 45 -0.80 -0.24 2.31
N LEU A 46 -1.95 0.09 1.74
CA LEU A 46 -2.09 0.82 0.47
C LEU A 46 -2.67 2.21 0.74
N PHE A 47 -2.03 3.25 0.24
CA PHE A 47 -2.51 4.64 0.33
C PHE A 47 -3.14 5.07 -0.99
N THR A 48 -4.34 5.65 -0.92
CA THR A 48 -5.10 6.16 -2.06
C THR A 48 -5.84 7.44 -1.68
N GLY A 49 -5.40 8.60 -2.18
CA GLY A 49 -5.96 9.89 -1.82
C GLY A 49 -5.98 10.08 -0.29
N LYS A 50 -7.14 10.48 0.26
CA LYS A 50 -7.35 10.70 1.70
C LYS A 50 -7.58 9.44 2.52
N THR A 51 -7.33 8.25 1.96
CA THR A 51 -7.60 6.98 2.63
C THR A 51 -6.43 6.02 2.55
N PHE A 52 -6.40 5.07 3.49
CA PHE A 52 -5.52 3.91 3.44
C PHE A 52 -6.34 2.62 3.63
N TRP A 53 -5.76 1.53 3.14
CA TRP A 53 -6.31 0.18 3.20
C TRP A 53 -5.27 -0.77 3.78
N VAL A 54 -5.69 -1.72 4.61
CA VAL A 54 -4.82 -2.75 5.20
C VAL A 54 -5.24 -4.12 4.66
N TYR A 55 -4.35 -4.76 3.90
CA TYR A 55 -4.59 -6.02 3.21
C TYR A 55 -3.70 -7.13 3.77
N ASN A 56 -4.30 -8.20 4.30
CA ASN A 56 -3.54 -9.28 4.93
C ASN A 56 -3.12 -10.41 3.96
N GLY A 57 -3.30 -10.22 2.65
CA GLY A 57 -3.07 -11.24 1.63
C GLY A 57 -4.36 -11.91 1.11
N ASP A 58 -5.45 -11.82 1.87
CA ASP A 58 -6.77 -12.33 1.47
C ASP A 58 -7.86 -11.26 1.60
N ASN A 59 -7.99 -10.61 2.76
CA ASN A 59 -9.04 -9.66 3.08
C ASN A 59 -8.49 -8.26 3.39
N PHE A 60 -9.37 -7.27 3.22
CA PHE A 60 -9.23 -5.99 3.87
C PHE A 60 -9.63 -6.10 5.33
N ILE A 61 -8.74 -5.64 6.21
CA ILE A 61 -8.88 -5.75 7.66
C ILE A 61 -8.91 -4.35 8.30
N GLU A 62 -9.02 -4.30 9.63
CA GLU A 62 -9.00 -3.06 10.42
C GLU A 62 -10.07 -2.04 10.02
N GLY A 63 -11.20 -2.48 9.43
CA GLY A 63 -12.25 -1.58 8.96
C GLY A 63 -11.85 -0.74 7.75
N SER A 64 -10.92 -1.24 6.92
CA SER A 64 -10.51 -0.57 5.69
C SER A 64 -11.70 -0.36 4.72
N PRO A 65 -11.77 0.80 4.04
CA PRO A 65 -10.81 1.90 4.05
C PRO A 65 -10.92 2.78 5.31
N ARG A 66 -9.80 3.36 5.72
CA ARG A 66 -9.74 4.34 6.82
C ARG A 66 -9.17 5.69 6.35
N PRO A 67 -9.58 6.81 6.96
CA PRO A 67 -9.02 8.13 6.62
C PRO A 67 -7.57 8.25 7.07
N LEU A 68 -6.77 9.08 6.40
CA LEU A 68 -5.36 9.33 6.80
C LEU A 68 -5.22 9.83 8.25
N THR A 69 -6.23 10.49 8.80
CA THR A 69 -6.27 10.95 10.19
C THR A 69 -6.18 9.83 11.21
N ASP A 70 -6.74 8.66 10.88
CA ASP A 70 -6.65 7.45 11.70
C ASP A 70 -5.23 6.88 11.73
N TYR A 71 -4.42 7.27 10.74
CA TYR A 71 -2.98 6.99 10.66
C TYR A 71 -2.14 8.02 11.43
N GLY A 72 -2.77 9.00 12.08
CA GLY A 72 -2.11 10.10 12.77
C GLY A 72 -1.66 11.25 11.86
N LEU A 73 -2.11 11.28 10.60
CA LEU A 73 -1.76 12.33 9.66
C LEU A 73 -2.72 13.54 9.76
N PRO A 74 -2.27 14.76 9.42
CA PRO A 74 -3.13 15.93 9.48
C PRO A 74 -4.34 15.86 8.52
N PRO A 75 -5.51 16.43 8.89
CA PRO A 75 -6.74 16.34 8.09
C PRO A 75 -6.69 17.13 6.77
N HIS A 76 -5.77 18.09 6.65
CA HIS A 76 -5.57 18.89 5.43
C HIS A 76 -4.78 18.14 4.34
N LEU A 77 -4.28 16.94 4.63
CA LEU A 77 -3.51 16.14 3.69
C LEU A 77 -4.43 15.43 2.68
N ASP A 78 -4.15 15.56 1.38
CA ASP A 78 -4.99 14.96 0.34
C ASP A 78 -4.54 13.58 -0.15
N LYS A 79 -3.30 13.19 0.13
CA LYS A 79 -2.59 11.97 -0.29
C LYS A 79 -1.20 11.91 0.35
N ILE A 80 -0.56 10.76 0.25
CA ILE A 80 0.86 10.54 0.52
C ILE A 80 1.55 10.19 -0.81
N ASP A 81 2.74 10.71 -1.07
CA ASP A 81 3.48 10.50 -2.32
C ASP A 81 4.44 9.31 -2.25
N ALA A 82 4.97 9.02 -1.06
CA ALA A 82 5.79 7.84 -0.83
C ALA A 82 5.71 7.38 0.62
N VAL A 83 5.97 6.09 0.84
CA VAL A 83 6.13 5.49 2.16
C VAL A 83 7.35 4.57 2.14
N MET A 84 8.13 4.59 3.21
CA MET A 84 9.31 3.75 3.38
C MET A 84 9.40 3.25 4.82
N VAL A 85 9.74 1.97 4.99
CA VAL A 85 10.18 1.45 6.29
C VAL A 85 11.70 1.50 6.33
N TRP A 86 12.26 2.17 7.33
CA TRP A 86 13.70 2.28 7.48
C TRP A 86 14.24 1.19 8.39
N SER A 87 14.97 0.24 7.80
CA SER A 87 15.53 -0.91 8.52
C SER A 87 16.48 -0.58 9.67
N LYS A 88 17.04 0.64 9.71
CA LYS A 88 17.95 1.05 10.80
C LYS A 88 17.22 1.31 12.13
N ASN A 89 15.93 1.65 12.10
CA ASN A 89 15.18 1.97 13.31
C ASN A 89 13.73 1.46 13.30
N SER A 90 13.39 0.61 12.33
CA SER A 90 12.05 0.06 12.08
C SER A 90 10.93 1.12 12.03
N LYS A 91 11.25 2.38 11.74
CA LYS A 91 10.24 3.44 11.63
C LYS A 91 9.71 3.51 10.20
N THR A 92 8.42 3.82 10.10
CA THR A 92 7.75 4.12 8.84
C THR A 92 7.79 5.63 8.59
N PHE A 93 8.35 6.03 7.46
CA PHE A 93 8.43 7.42 7.00
C PHE A 93 7.41 7.63 5.88
N LEU A 94 6.62 8.69 5.99
CA LEU A 94 5.64 9.08 4.98
C LEU A 94 6.03 10.43 4.39
N TYR A 95 5.94 10.56 3.07
CA TYR A 95 6.36 11.75 2.31
C TYR A 95 5.16 12.36 1.58
N ARG A 96 5.13 13.69 1.54
CA ARG A 96 4.13 14.55 0.90
C ARG A 96 4.87 15.64 0.11
#